data_AF-A0A444XFP3-F1
#
_entry.id   AF-A0A444XFP3-F1
#
_cell.length_a   1.000
_cell.length_b   1.000
_cell.length_c   1.000
_cell.angle_alpha   90.00
_cell.angle_beta   90.00
_cell.angle_gamma   90.00
#
_symmetry.space_group_name_H-M   'P 1'
#
loop_
_entity.id
_entity.type
_entity.pdbx_description
1 polymer ?
#
loop_
_entity_poly.entity_id
_entity_poly.type
_entity_poly.pdbx_seq_one_letter_code
_entity_poly.pdbx_strand_id
1 'polypeptide(L)' 'MSVLYFVIFRTFVEKNYKELKTLNPKLPILIRECSGAEPQLWARFDFGVEKGIKLEGLSEAQISKALEDLVKAGEILKA' A
#
# COMPACT_ATOMS: atom_id res chain seq x y z
N MET A 1 11.00 -5.06 -0.60
CA MET A 1 9.71 -4.74 0.06
C MET A 1 9.24 -5.93 0.85
N SER A 2 9.28 -5.79 2.17
CA SER A 2 9.06 -6.89 3.10
C SER A 2 7.66 -6.88 3.68
N VAL A 3 7.01 -5.71 3.85
CA VAL A 3 5.64 -5.60 4.37
C VAL A 3 4.95 -4.33 3.87
N LEU A 4 3.70 -4.41 3.43
CA LEU A 4 2.88 -3.25 3.08
C LEU A 4 1.68 -3.18 4.04
N TYR A 5 1.60 -2.12 4.84
CA TYR A 5 0.48 -1.84 5.74
C TYR A 5 -0.41 -0.77 5.11
N PHE A 6 -1.71 -1.04 5.09
CA PHE A 6 -2.70 -0.07 4.67
C PHE A 6 -3.63 0.27 5.83
N VAL A 7 -3.82 1.57 6.05
CA VAL A 7 -4.95 2.16 6.76
C VAL A 7 -5.77 2.85 5.67
N ILE A 8 -6.89 2.30 5.23
CA ILE A 8 -7.51 2.72 3.95
C ILE A 8 -9.03 2.77 4.00
N PHE A 9 -9.57 3.48 3.01
CA PHE A 9 -10.97 3.40 2.64
C PHE A 9 -11.37 1.97 2.32
N ARG A 10 -12.38 1.46 3.03
CA ARG A 10 -12.98 0.13 2.83
C ARG A 10 -13.33 -0.17 1.37
N THR A 11 -13.96 0.78 0.71
CA THR A 11 -14.44 0.63 -0.68
C THR A 11 -13.32 0.36 -1.68
N PHE A 12 -12.15 0.97 -1.46
CA PHE A 12 -10.99 0.77 -2.32
C PHE A 12 -10.39 -0.63 -2.14
N VAL A 13 -10.33 -1.12 -0.89
CA VAL A 13 -9.89 -2.50 -0.57
C VAL A 13 -10.77 -3.50 -1.28
N GLU A 14 -12.07 -3.41 -1.08
CA GLU A 14 -13.03 -4.42 -1.54
C GLU A 14 -12.97 -4.60 -3.06
N LYS A 15 -12.77 -3.51 -3.80
CA LYS A 15 -12.66 -3.55 -5.27
C LYS A 15 -11.29 -4.03 -5.75
N ASN A 16 -10.21 -3.47 -5.22
CA ASN A 16 -8.87 -3.62 -5.84
C ASN A 16 -8.01 -4.70 -5.21
N TYR A 17 -8.29 -5.11 -3.96
CA TYR A 17 -7.41 -6.03 -3.21
C TYR A 17 -7.22 -7.38 -3.90
N LYS A 18 -8.27 -7.90 -4.54
CA LYS A 18 -8.24 -9.21 -5.21
C LYS A 18 -7.27 -9.20 -6.40
N GLU A 19 -7.31 -8.15 -7.20
CA GLU A 19 -6.40 -7.97 -8.35
C GLU A 19 -4.97 -7.73 -7.87
N LEU A 20 -4.78 -6.85 -6.88
CA LEU A 20 -3.45 -6.57 -6.30
C LEU A 20 -2.78 -7.82 -5.72
N LYS A 21 -3.54 -8.67 -5.03
CA LYS A 21 -3.02 -9.93 -4.48
C LYS A 21 -2.67 -10.94 -5.57
N THR A 22 -3.43 -10.94 -6.67
CA THR A 22 -3.22 -11.84 -7.81
C THR A 22 -1.96 -11.45 -8.59
N LEU A 23 -1.73 -10.15 -8.79
CA LEU A 23 -0.54 -9.63 -9.46
C LEU A 23 0.72 -9.82 -8.60
N ASN A 24 0.60 -9.74 -7.28
CA ASN A 24 1.74 -9.82 -6.36
C ASN A 24 1.51 -10.83 -5.24
N PRO A 25 1.47 -12.15 -5.54
CA PRO A 25 1.15 -13.19 -4.55
C PRO A 25 2.19 -13.32 -3.43
N LYS A 26 3.46 -12.98 -3.72
CA LYS A 26 4.57 -12.99 -2.76
C LYS A 26 4.60 -11.75 -1.86
N LEU A 27 3.77 -10.73 -2.12
CA LEU A 27 3.73 -9.50 -1.33
C LEU A 27 2.78 -9.67 -0.13
N PRO A 28 3.28 -9.55 1.11
CA PRO A 28 2.41 -9.48 2.29
C PRO A 28 1.77 -8.10 2.37
N ILE A 29 0.48 -8.06 2.07
CA ILE A 29 -0.39 -6.89 2.21
C ILE A 29 -1.16 -7.05 3.52
N LEU A 30 -1.00 -6.09 4.42
CA LEU A 30 -1.66 -6.03 5.72
C LEU A 30 -2.66 -4.87 5.71
N ILE A 31 -3.93 -5.19 5.88
CA ILE A 31 -4.99 -4.18 5.97
C ILE A 31 -5.31 -3.99 7.45
N ARG A 32 -5.25 -2.74 7.91
CA ARG A 32 -5.60 -2.31 9.26
C ARG A 32 -6.78 -1.34 9.16
N GLU A 33 -7.96 -1.83 9.48
CA GLU A 33 -9.15 -0.99 9.61
C GLU A 33 -9.04 -0.18 10.91
N CYS A 34 -9.25 1.12 10.83
CA CYS A 34 -9.30 2.01 11.99
C CYS A 34 -10.48 2.97 11.82
N SER A 35 -11.23 3.21 12.91
CA SER A 35 -12.36 4.14 12.92
C SER A 35 -11.89 5.51 13.42
N GLY A 36 -12.07 6.56 12.63
CA GLY A 36 -11.67 7.93 12.98
C GLY A 36 -10.20 8.28 12.71
N ALA A 37 -9.42 7.36 12.14
CA ALA A 37 -8.05 7.64 11.69
C ALA A 37 -8.01 8.01 10.20
N GLU A 38 -7.09 8.92 9.86
CA GLU A 38 -6.81 9.29 8.47
C GLU A 38 -6.31 8.06 7.69
N PRO A 39 -6.74 7.88 6.42
CA PRO A 39 -6.23 6.81 5.58
C PRO A 39 -4.74 7.07 5.25
N GLN A 40 -3.91 6.07 5.47
CA GLN A 40 -2.47 6.09 5.27
C GLN A 40 -1.98 4.77 4.63
N LEU A 41 -0.99 4.90 3.76
CA LEU A 41 -0.29 3.79 3.12
C LEU A 41 1.13 3.72 3.65
N TRP A 42 1.55 2.55 4.13
CA TRP A 42 2.86 2.34 4.72
C TRP A 42 3.56 1.18 4.05
N ALA A 43 4.65 1.44 3.34
CA ALA A 43 5.50 0.44 2.73
C ALA A 43 6.78 0.26 3.53
N ARG A 44 7.08 -0.97 3.92
CA ARG A 44 8.34 -1.36 4.54
C ARG A 44 9.21 -2.09 3.53
N PHE A 45 10.39 -1.55 3.32
CA PHE A 45 11.43 -2.07 2.45
C PHE A 45 12.47 -2.84 3.26
N ASP A 46 13.37 -3.48 2.52
CA ASP A 46 14.53 -4.15 3.08
C ASP A 46 15.44 -3.12 3.78
N PHE A 47 16.31 -3.58 4.69
CA PHE A 47 17.11 -2.72 5.57
C PHE A 47 16.32 -1.84 6.55
N GLY A 48 15.03 -2.13 6.77
CA GLY A 48 14.21 -1.43 7.76
C GLY A 48 13.74 -0.04 7.32
N VAL A 49 13.84 0.28 6.02
CA VAL A 49 13.35 1.56 5.49
C VAL A 49 11.83 1.52 5.38
N GLU A 50 11.15 2.48 6.01
CA GLU A 50 9.68 2.60 5.98
C GLU A 50 9.29 3.90 5.29
N LYS A 51 8.33 3.85 4.35
CA LYS A 51 7.71 5.01 3.74
C LYS A 51 6.22 5.04 4.02
N GLY A 52 5.78 6.13 4.65
CA GLY A 52 4.37 6.44 4.86
C GLY A 52 3.89 7.50 3.88
N ILE A 53 2.72 7.29 3.27
CA ILE A 53 2.01 8.25 2.43
C ILE A 53 0.62 8.45 3.02
N LYS A 54 0.27 9.70 3.34
CA LYS A 54 -1.10 10.04 3.72
C LYS A 54 -1.98 10.02 2.48
N LEU A 55 -3.15 9.40 2.59
CA LEU A 55 -4.11 9.26 1.50
C LEU A 55 -5.28 10.26 1.63
N GLU A 56 -5.16 11.24 2.53
CA GLU A 56 -6.16 12.29 2.72
C GLU A 56 -6.30 13.13 1.44
N GLY A 57 -7.53 13.27 0.95
CA GLY A 57 -7.85 14.05 -0.26
C GLY A 57 -7.42 13.41 -1.59
N LEU A 58 -6.84 12.21 -1.59
CA LEU A 58 -6.45 11.51 -2.81
C LEU A 58 -7.61 10.69 -3.40
N SER A 59 -7.75 10.74 -4.72
CA SER A 59 -8.71 9.91 -5.45
C SER A 59 -8.23 8.46 -5.59
N GLU A 60 -9.14 7.52 -5.82
CA GLU A 60 -8.81 6.09 -6.01
C GLU A 60 -7.69 5.87 -7.05
N ALA A 61 -7.69 6.63 -8.15
CA ALA A 61 -6.66 6.57 -9.19
C ALA A 61 -5.27 7.01 -8.70
N GLN A 62 -5.22 8.04 -7.83
CA GLN A 62 -3.97 8.48 -7.23
C GLN A 62 -3.44 7.49 -6.20
N ILE A 63 -4.33 6.81 -5.46
CA ILE A 63 -3.96 5.75 -4.52
C ILE A 63 -3.32 4.57 -5.28
N SER A 64 -3.93 4.14 -6.39
CA SER A 64 -3.36 3.09 -7.24
C SER A 64 -1.99 3.49 -7.80
N LYS A 65 -1.82 4.75 -8.21
CA LYS A 65 -0.52 5.24 -8.70
C LYS A 65 0.54 5.29 -7.61
N ALA A 66 0.19 5.76 -6.41
CA ALA A 66 1.09 5.76 -5.25
C ALA A 66 1.51 4.35 -4.86
N LEU A 67 0.58 3.39 -4.93
CA LEU A 67 0.87 1.98 -4.70
C LEU A 67 1.87 1.43 -5.73
N GLU A 68 1.66 1.71 -7.01
CA GLU A 68 2.57 1.29 -8.08
C GLU A 68 3.98 1.88 -7.90
N ASP A 69 4.08 3.14 -7.49
CA ASP A 69 5.35 3.81 -7.19
C ASP A 69 6.09 3.14 -6.02
N LEU A 70 5.36 2.81 -4.94
CA LEU A 70 5.92 2.08 -3.80
C LEU A 70 6.38 0.67 -4.18
N VAL A 71 5.66 -0.01 -5.07
CA VAL A 71 6.07 -1.33 -5.58
C VAL A 71 7.36 -1.21 -6.38
N LYS A 72 7.44 -0.27 -7.33
CA LYS A 72 8.66 0.00 -8.11
C LYS A 72 9.84 0.39 -7.23
N ALA A 73 9.63 1.28 -6.26
CA ALA A 73 10.64 1.64 -5.27
C ALA A 73 11.14 0.40 -4.50
N GLY A 74 10.25 -0.55 -4.22
CA GLY A 74 10.58 -1.80 -3.55
C GLY A 74 11.31 -2.84 -4.38
N GLU A 75 11.23 -2.75 -5.71
CA GLU A 75 12.06 -3.52 -6.64
C GLU A 75 13.44 -2.90 -6.80
N ILE A 76 13.54 -1.57 -6.86
CA ILE A 76 14.82 -0.85 -6.94
C ILE A 76 15.64 -1.06 -5.67
N LEU A 77 15.01 -1.00 -4.50
CA LEU A 77 15.68 -1.20 -3.20
C LEU A 77 16.04 -2.66 -2.89
N LYS A 78 15.66 -3.60 -3.77
CA LYS A 78 16.05 -5.02 -3.70
C LYS A 78 17.33 -5.32 -4.49
N ALA A 79 17.81 -4.37 -5.30
CA ALA A 79 19.03 -4.51 -6.11
C ALA A 79 20.29 -4.27 -5.28
#